data_AF-A0A1I3R0M6-F1
#
_entry.id   AF-A0A1I3R0M6-F1
#
_cell.length_a   1.000
_cell.length_b   1.000
_cell.length_c   1.000
_cell.angle_alpha   90.00
_cell.angle_beta   90.00
_cell.angle_gamma   90.00
#
_symmetry.space_group_name_H-M   'P 1'
#
loop_
_entity.id
_entity.type
_entity.pdbx_description
1 polymer ?
#
loop_
_entity_poly.entity_id
_entity_poly.type
_entity_poly.pdbx_seq_one_letter_code
_entity_poly.pdbx_strand_id
1 'polypeptide(L)'
;MHVFYAQGGGLGHLTRTDKLIKSLNIPLELVVIISPSHFTGYFKNYQFIKLAWSDTPSTWTKQITEVIKKLEITSFYIDTFPFGLKGELCAVYKGFPNVNYTYVARVLKWETYLKAMPQITTVNFSETLILEKLYNTHLEWITNHSTHTTNLTLKSSSITPITFLETPYVMVVHSGGQADVLHIIARANTDYKSDQNMKIVVFTQVDIQLKQKNVIIYKDRFPVSQYYKHATKIYTAAGFNSIQELKKYINKHVIIPFEKLYDDQFFRVSNSL
;
A
#
# COMPACT_ATOMS: atom_id res chain seq x y z
N MET A 1 -16.43 7.34 -15.54
CA MET A 1 -14.96 7.28 -15.35
C MET A 1 -14.63 6.97 -13.90
N HIS A 2 -13.69 6.07 -13.61
CA HIS A 2 -13.31 5.71 -12.23
C HIS A 2 -11.98 6.38 -11.84
N VAL A 3 -12.02 7.18 -10.79
CA VAL A 3 -10.82 7.82 -10.23
C VAL A 3 -10.39 7.09 -8.97
N PHE A 4 -9.10 6.77 -8.88
CA PHE A 4 -8.49 6.22 -7.68
C PHE A 4 -7.50 7.22 -7.10
N TYR A 5 -7.79 7.70 -5.91
CA TYR A 5 -6.92 8.58 -5.17
C TYR A 5 -6.05 7.76 -4.21
N ALA A 6 -4.78 7.60 -4.60
CA ALA A 6 -3.79 6.77 -3.92
C ALA A 6 -2.68 7.65 -3.33
N GLN A 7 -2.98 8.24 -2.16
CA GLN A 7 -2.11 9.22 -1.51
C GLN A 7 -1.06 8.56 -0.62
N GLY A 8 0.11 8.29 -1.21
CA GLY A 8 1.28 7.79 -0.50
C GLY A 8 2.51 7.71 -1.38
N GLY A 9 3.69 7.88 -0.80
CA GLY A 9 4.95 7.99 -1.57
C GLY A 9 5.48 6.63 -2.00
N GLY A 10 5.28 5.63 -1.14
CA GLY A 10 5.77 4.27 -1.36
C GLY A 10 4.94 3.47 -2.36
N LEU A 11 5.56 2.41 -2.89
CA LEU A 11 4.97 1.47 -3.83
C LEU A 11 3.69 0.79 -3.31
N GLY A 12 3.54 0.69 -1.98
CA GLY A 12 2.44 -0.05 -1.35
C GLY A 12 1.04 0.45 -1.71
N HIS A 13 0.84 1.77 -1.87
CA HIS A 13 -0.46 2.35 -2.23
C HIS A 13 -0.85 2.00 -3.66
N LEU A 14 0.08 2.11 -4.61
CA LEU A 14 -0.16 1.76 -6.01
C LEU A 14 -0.39 0.25 -6.19
N THR A 15 0.40 -0.60 -5.54
CA THR A 15 0.21 -2.07 -5.60
C THR A 15 -1.16 -2.48 -5.07
N ARG A 16 -1.65 -1.84 -3.99
CA ARG A 16 -2.98 -2.12 -3.45
C ARG A 16 -4.08 -1.61 -4.39
N THR A 17 -3.90 -0.42 -4.95
CA THR A 17 -4.84 0.18 -5.92
C THR A 17 -4.97 -0.70 -7.17
N ASP A 18 -3.86 -1.16 -7.73
CA ASP A 18 -3.85 -2.09 -8.87
C ASP A 18 -4.60 -3.40 -8.57
N LYS A 19 -4.35 -4.01 -7.40
CA LYS A 19 -5.08 -5.21 -6.96
C LYS A 19 -6.57 -4.93 -6.76
N LEU A 20 -6.93 -3.76 -6.24
CA LEU A 20 -8.32 -3.37 -6.05
C LEU A 20 -9.06 -3.26 -7.39
N ILE A 21 -8.50 -2.52 -8.34
CA ILE A 21 -9.04 -2.35 -9.69
C ILE A 21 -9.30 -3.73 -10.33
N LYS A 22 -8.30 -4.62 -10.28
CA LYS A 22 -8.42 -6.00 -10.79
C LYS A 22 -9.45 -6.84 -10.02
N SER A 23 -9.59 -6.63 -8.72
CA SER A 23 -10.56 -7.37 -7.89
C SER A 23 -11.99 -6.99 -8.22
N LEU A 24 -12.22 -5.70 -8.48
CA LEU A 24 -13.50 -5.12 -8.91
C LEU A 24 -13.80 -5.32 -10.40
N ASN A 25 -12.86 -5.90 -11.16
CA ASN A 25 -12.93 -6.08 -12.61
C ASN A 25 -13.23 -4.77 -13.37
N ILE A 26 -12.68 -3.64 -12.92
CA ILE A 26 -12.87 -2.36 -13.60
C ILE A 26 -11.97 -2.32 -14.85
N PRO A 27 -12.53 -2.02 -16.04
CA PRO A 27 -11.74 -1.91 -17.28
C PRO A 27 -10.67 -0.82 -17.15
N LEU A 28 -9.44 -1.12 -17.59
CA LEU A 28 -8.26 -0.26 -17.35
C LEU A 28 -8.35 1.09 -18.07
N GLU A 29 -8.97 1.11 -19.24
CA GLU A 29 -9.27 2.30 -20.02
C GLU A 29 -10.26 3.24 -19.32
N LEU A 30 -10.97 2.71 -18.31
CA LEU A 30 -11.88 3.48 -17.47
C LEU A 30 -11.27 3.95 -16.14
N VAL A 31 -9.94 3.86 -15.99
CA VAL A 31 -9.24 4.17 -14.74
C VAL A 31 -8.27 5.34 -14.89
N VAL A 32 -8.39 6.29 -13.95
CA VAL A 32 -7.40 7.33 -13.71
C VAL A 32 -6.93 7.26 -12.26
N ILE A 33 -5.62 7.27 -12.04
CA ILE A 33 -5.03 7.23 -10.69
C ILE A 33 -4.41 8.59 -10.36
N ILE A 34 -4.83 9.20 -9.26
CA ILE A 34 -4.23 10.41 -8.70
C ILE A 34 -3.26 9.98 -7.61
N SER A 35 -1.96 10.28 -7.77
CA SER A 35 -0.94 9.88 -6.79
C SER A 35 0.33 10.74 -6.85
N PRO A 36 0.99 10.98 -5.71
CA PRO A 36 2.32 11.58 -5.64
C PRO A 36 3.46 10.55 -5.68
N SER A 37 3.16 9.27 -5.90
CA SER A 37 4.18 8.23 -5.92
C SER A 37 5.10 8.36 -7.14
N HIS A 38 6.41 8.18 -6.95
CA HIS A 38 7.38 8.11 -8.04
C HIS A 38 7.37 6.75 -8.76
N PHE A 39 6.68 5.75 -8.20
CA PHE A 39 6.63 4.37 -8.71
C PHE A 39 5.59 4.12 -9.82
N THR A 40 5.00 5.18 -10.38
CA THR A 40 4.00 5.08 -11.46
C THR A 40 4.51 4.31 -12.68
N GLY A 41 5.82 4.30 -12.93
CA GLY A 41 6.44 3.56 -14.05
C GLY A 41 6.26 2.05 -14.02
N TYR A 42 5.94 1.44 -12.86
CA TYR A 42 5.61 0.01 -12.77
C TYR A 42 4.19 -0.32 -13.23
N PHE A 43 3.32 0.69 -13.39
CA PHE A 43 1.90 0.50 -13.67
C PHE A 43 1.48 1.22 -14.96
N LYS A 44 2.23 1.00 -16.04
CA LYS A 44 2.11 1.72 -17.32
C LYS A 44 0.74 1.65 -18.00
N ASN A 45 -0.11 0.72 -17.58
CA ASN A 45 -1.44 0.52 -18.15
C ASN A 45 -2.48 1.53 -17.60
N TYR A 46 -2.14 2.34 -16.60
CA TYR A 46 -3.04 3.36 -16.06
C TYR A 46 -2.64 4.76 -16.50
N GLN A 47 -3.65 5.61 -16.64
CA GLN A 47 -3.45 7.05 -16.70
C GLN A 47 -3.19 7.59 -15.30
N PHE A 48 -2.17 8.45 -15.16
CA PHE A 48 -1.81 9.07 -13.89
C PHE A 48 -1.97 10.59 -13.92
N ILE A 49 -2.52 11.12 -12.83
CA ILE A 49 -2.41 12.53 -12.46
C ILE A 49 -1.41 12.61 -11.31
N LYS A 50 -0.26 13.21 -11.58
CA LYS A 50 0.85 13.28 -10.63
C LYS A 50 0.68 14.48 -9.72
N LEU A 51 0.62 14.22 -8.42
CA LEU A 51 0.71 15.25 -7.39
C LEU A 51 2.18 15.46 -7.00
N ALA A 52 2.61 16.67 -6.69
CA ALA A 52 3.96 16.88 -6.15
C ALA A 52 3.94 16.91 -4.62
N TRP A 53 4.94 16.29 -3.97
CA TRP A 53 5.07 16.30 -2.50
C TRP A 53 5.27 17.69 -1.91
N SER A 54 5.88 18.59 -2.68
CA SER A 54 6.12 20.00 -2.35
C SER A 54 4.85 20.86 -2.40
N ASP A 55 3.76 20.36 -2.99
CA ASP A 55 2.54 21.13 -3.16
C ASP A 55 1.77 21.30 -1.84
N THR A 56 1.01 22.39 -1.79
CA THR A 56 0.09 22.70 -0.70
C THR A 56 -1.18 21.86 -0.80
N PRO A 57 -1.92 21.67 0.31
CA PRO A 57 -3.25 21.03 0.28
C PRO A 57 -4.20 21.71 -0.72
N SER A 58 -4.18 23.05 -0.81
CA SER A 58 -5.01 23.80 -1.76
C SER A 58 -4.67 23.50 -3.22
N THR A 59 -3.39 23.30 -3.53
CA THR A 59 -2.93 22.92 -4.88
C THR A 59 -3.42 21.52 -5.24
N TRP A 60 -3.31 20.56 -4.32
CA TRP A 60 -3.86 19.21 -4.51
C TRP A 60 -5.38 19.24 -4.68
N THR A 61 -6.11 19.96 -3.82
CA THR A 61 -7.57 20.14 -3.95
C THR A 61 -7.94 20.67 -5.33
N LYS A 62 -7.22 21.69 -5.83
CA LYS A 62 -7.46 22.27 -7.16
C LYS A 62 -7.25 21.23 -8.27
N GLN A 63 -6.13 20.52 -8.27
CA GLN A 63 -5.86 19.50 -9.29
C GLN A 63 -6.90 18.38 -9.27
N ILE A 64 -7.29 17.89 -8.09
CA ILE A 64 -8.34 16.87 -7.94
C ILE A 64 -9.69 17.38 -8.48
N THR A 65 -10.04 18.62 -8.15
CA THR A 65 -11.26 19.29 -8.62
C THR A 65 -11.27 19.44 -10.15
N GLU A 66 -10.15 19.79 -10.76
CA GLU A 66 -10.01 19.89 -12.22
C GLU A 66 -10.18 18.54 -12.90
N VAL A 67 -9.64 17.46 -12.31
CA VAL A 67 -9.85 16.10 -12.80
C VAL A 67 -11.33 15.73 -12.74
N ILE A 68 -12.02 16.04 -11.64
CA ILE A 68 -13.46 15.77 -11.50
C ILE A 68 -14.32 16.56 -12.48
N LYS A 69 -13.96 17.82 -12.78
CA LYS A 69 -14.70 18.63 -13.76
C LYS A 69 -14.47 18.18 -15.19
N LYS A 70 -13.23 17.76 -15.50
CA LYS A 70 -12.83 17.39 -16.85
C LYS A 70 -13.28 15.99 -17.24
N LEU A 71 -13.35 15.08 -16.27
CA LEU A 71 -13.75 13.71 -16.49
C LEU A 71 -15.20 13.54 -16.02
N GLU A 72 -16.04 12.88 -16.80
CA GLU A 72 -17.37 12.45 -16.35
C GLU A 72 -17.19 11.30 -15.33
N ILE A 73 -16.84 11.66 -14.10
CA ILE A 73 -16.55 10.72 -13.03
C ILE A 73 -17.84 10.08 -12.55
N THR A 74 -17.84 8.76 -12.57
CA THR A 74 -18.94 7.91 -12.08
C THR A 74 -18.63 7.37 -10.69
N SER A 75 -17.34 7.22 -10.33
CA SER A 75 -16.92 6.75 -9.01
C SER A 75 -15.55 7.28 -8.65
N PHE A 76 -15.35 7.58 -7.37
CA PHE A 76 -14.11 8.09 -6.81
C PHE A 76 -13.71 7.23 -5.61
N TYR A 77 -12.63 6.48 -5.73
CA TYR A 77 -12.10 5.58 -4.71
C TYR A 77 -10.99 6.27 -3.91
N ILE A 78 -11.07 6.22 -2.58
CA ILE A 78 -10.12 6.86 -1.67
C ILE A 78 -9.34 5.79 -0.93
N ASP A 79 -8.04 5.70 -1.20
CA ASP A 79 -7.17 4.75 -0.53
C ASP A 79 -6.69 5.27 0.84
N THR A 80 -7.03 4.54 1.90
CA THR A 80 -6.50 4.69 3.27
C THR A 80 -6.87 5.98 4.01
N PHE A 81 -6.75 7.16 3.42
CA PHE A 81 -6.90 8.45 4.09
C PHE A 81 -8.20 9.16 3.67
N PRO A 82 -9.31 9.00 4.42
CA PRO A 82 -10.64 9.44 3.97
C PRO A 82 -10.76 10.96 3.80
N PHE A 83 -9.93 11.77 4.45
CA PHE A 83 -9.90 13.22 4.28
C PHE A 83 -8.69 13.70 3.45
N GLY A 84 -7.93 12.76 2.88
CA GLY A 84 -6.60 13.02 2.33
C GLY A 84 -5.52 13.02 3.42
N LEU A 85 -4.27 13.23 3.02
CA LEU A 85 -3.14 13.22 3.96
C LEU A 85 -3.03 14.54 4.75
N LYS A 86 -3.54 15.63 4.18
CA LYS A 86 -3.47 17.00 4.73
C LYS A 86 -4.87 17.68 4.76
N GLY A 87 -5.96 16.92 4.66
CA GLY A 87 -7.33 17.46 4.65
C GLY A 87 -7.81 18.01 3.30
N GLU A 88 -7.08 17.72 2.21
CA GLU A 88 -7.32 18.24 0.87
C GLU A 88 -8.63 17.73 0.24
N LEU A 89 -9.16 16.58 0.68
CA LEU A 89 -10.41 16.02 0.15
C LEU A 89 -11.65 16.69 0.76
N CYS A 90 -11.53 17.37 1.89
CA CYS A 90 -12.68 17.99 2.56
C CYS A 90 -13.40 19.02 1.68
N ALA A 91 -12.65 19.83 0.93
CA ALA A 91 -13.22 20.77 -0.03
C ALA A 91 -13.75 20.08 -1.29
N VAL A 92 -13.16 18.94 -1.68
CA VAL A 92 -13.61 18.12 -2.82
C VAL A 92 -15.01 17.58 -2.55
N TYR A 93 -15.25 17.01 -1.37
CA TYR A 93 -16.58 16.49 -1.00
C TYR A 93 -17.67 17.56 -1.03
N LYS A 94 -17.34 18.77 -0.54
CA LYS A 94 -18.27 19.91 -0.57
C LYS A 94 -18.57 20.39 -1.99
N GLY A 95 -17.56 20.37 -2.86
CA GLY A 95 -17.68 20.83 -4.25
C GLY A 95 -18.40 19.85 -5.17
N PHE A 96 -18.39 18.55 -4.85
CA PHE A 96 -18.94 17.50 -5.71
C PHE A 96 -19.75 16.46 -4.91
N PRO A 97 -20.84 16.87 -4.22
CA PRO A 97 -21.59 15.98 -3.32
C PRO A 97 -22.27 14.80 -4.05
N ASN A 98 -22.46 14.90 -5.36
CA ASN A 98 -23.14 13.88 -6.17
C ASN A 98 -22.19 12.80 -6.74
N VAL A 99 -20.87 12.92 -6.51
CA VAL A 99 -19.92 11.89 -6.92
C VAL A 99 -20.08 10.68 -5.99
N ASN A 100 -20.12 9.48 -6.57
CA ASN A 100 -20.12 8.25 -5.80
C ASN A 100 -18.73 8.02 -5.20
N TYR A 101 -18.60 8.27 -3.90
CA TYR A 101 -17.35 8.07 -3.17
C TYR A 101 -17.30 6.69 -2.53
N THR A 102 -16.21 5.96 -2.77
CA THR A 102 -15.91 4.68 -2.13
C THR A 102 -14.66 4.81 -1.28
N TYR A 103 -14.77 4.56 0.03
CA TYR A 103 -13.60 4.54 0.90
C TYR A 103 -12.98 3.14 0.96
N VAL A 104 -11.67 3.04 0.75
CA VAL A 104 -10.92 1.78 0.83
C VAL A 104 -10.19 1.75 2.16
N ALA A 105 -10.83 1.11 3.14
CA ALA A 105 -10.40 1.08 4.52
C ALA A 105 -9.40 -0.05 4.79
N ARG A 106 -8.35 0.31 5.52
CA ARG A 106 -7.30 -0.59 6.03
C ARG A 106 -6.79 -0.04 7.36
N VAL A 107 -5.92 -0.76 8.05
CA VAL A 107 -5.39 -0.31 9.35
C VAL A 107 -4.74 1.06 9.17
N LEU A 108 -5.24 1.98 9.98
CA LEU A 108 -4.85 3.36 10.11
C LEU A 108 -4.89 3.65 11.60
N LYS A 109 -3.82 4.24 12.17
CA LYS A 109 -3.80 4.74 13.55
C LYS A 109 -4.82 5.86 13.66
N TRP A 110 -6.08 5.48 13.88
CA TRP A 110 -7.24 6.30 13.57
C TRP A 110 -7.26 7.61 14.34
N GLU A 111 -7.07 7.53 15.66
CA GLU A 111 -7.00 8.73 16.52
C GLU A 111 -5.82 9.64 16.17
N THR A 112 -4.65 9.06 15.84
CA THR A 112 -3.47 9.82 15.39
C THR A 112 -3.76 10.54 14.08
N TYR A 113 -4.42 9.86 13.14
CA TYR A 113 -4.82 10.44 11.87
C TYR A 113 -5.82 11.58 12.04
N LEU A 114 -6.90 11.37 12.80
CA LEU A 114 -7.91 12.39 13.05
C LEU A 114 -7.33 13.65 13.70
N LYS A 115 -6.46 13.49 14.71
CA LYS A 115 -5.79 14.62 15.37
C LYS A 115 -4.90 15.43 14.43
N ALA A 116 -4.38 14.81 13.37
CA ALA A 116 -3.55 15.48 12.38
C ALA A 116 -4.38 16.21 11.30
N MET A 117 -5.69 16.00 11.22
CA MET A 117 -6.53 16.65 10.21
C MET A 117 -6.83 18.10 10.60
N PRO A 118 -6.48 19.09 9.76
CA PRO A 118 -6.75 20.49 10.06
C PRO A 118 -8.25 20.81 10.02
N GLN A 119 -9.01 20.02 9.27
CA GLN A 119 -10.43 20.17 9.10
C GLN A 119 -11.05 18.80 8.81
N ILE A 120 -12.18 18.54 9.45
CA ILE A 120 -13.00 17.35 9.19
C ILE A 120 -14.32 17.87 8.64
N THR A 121 -14.74 17.31 7.52
CA THR A 121 -16.06 17.59 6.93
C THR A 121 -16.94 16.36 7.04
N THR A 122 -18.25 16.58 7.01
CA THR A 122 -19.19 15.49 6.75
C THR A 122 -18.98 14.98 5.32
N VAL A 123 -18.87 13.66 5.21
CA VAL A 123 -18.85 12.91 3.96
C VAL A 123 -19.72 11.67 4.18
N ASN A 124 -20.50 11.28 3.18
CA ASN A 124 -21.20 10.01 3.19
C ASN A 124 -20.71 9.19 1.99
N PHE A 125 -19.94 8.14 2.24
CA PHE A 125 -19.49 7.21 1.22
C PHE A 125 -20.67 6.34 0.80
N SER A 126 -20.82 6.12 -0.50
CA SER A 126 -21.81 5.14 -0.97
C SER A 126 -21.41 3.73 -0.53
N GLU A 127 -20.11 3.46 -0.44
CA GLU A 127 -19.58 2.20 0.06
C GLU A 127 -18.23 2.40 0.76
N THR A 128 -17.97 1.62 1.81
CA THR A 128 -16.62 1.40 2.34
C THR A 128 -16.19 -0.06 2.12
N LEU A 129 -15.07 -0.24 1.44
CA LEU A 129 -14.40 -1.53 1.23
C LEU A 129 -13.38 -1.76 2.36
N ILE A 130 -13.66 -2.71 3.24
CA ILE A 130 -12.81 -3.05 4.39
C ILE A 130 -11.87 -4.19 3.98
N LEU A 131 -10.56 -3.91 3.97
CA LEU A 131 -9.55 -4.85 3.46
C LEU A 131 -8.85 -5.68 4.55
N GLU A 132 -8.92 -5.23 5.80
CA GLU A 132 -8.31 -5.87 6.96
C GLU A 132 -9.04 -5.44 8.24
N LYS A 133 -8.79 -6.12 9.35
CA LYS A 133 -9.34 -5.72 10.66
C LYS A 133 -8.90 -4.29 11.00
N LEU A 134 -9.80 -3.50 11.55
CA LEU A 134 -9.58 -2.10 11.92
C LEU A 134 -9.77 -1.90 13.43
N TYR A 135 -9.40 -0.72 13.94
CA TYR A 135 -9.81 -0.29 15.28
C TYR A 135 -11.32 -0.11 15.34
N ASN A 136 -11.91 -0.39 16.50
CA ASN A 136 -13.35 -0.24 16.71
C ASN A 136 -13.82 1.20 16.46
N THR A 137 -13.08 2.21 16.93
CA THR A 137 -13.43 3.63 16.71
C THR A 137 -13.42 4.02 15.23
N HIS A 138 -12.55 3.39 14.43
CA HIS A 138 -12.54 3.58 12.98
C HIS A 138 -13.76 2.90 12.32
N LEU A 139 -14.14 1.71 12.76
CA LEU A 139 -15.33 1.00 12.27
C LEU A 139 -16.63 1.73 12.62
N GLU A 140 -16.75 2.26 13.83
CA GLU A 140 -17.87 3.09 14.27
C GLU A 140 -17.99 4.33 13.37
N TRP A 141 -16.88 5.02 13.11
CA TRP A 141 -16.87 6.14 12.19
C TRP A 141 -17.30 5.73 10.77
N ILE A 142 -16.76 4.62 10.23
CA ILE A 142 -17.14 4.09 8.91
C ILE A 142 -18.65 3.83 8.84
N THR A 143 -19.22 3.20 9.86
CA THR A 143 -20.65 2.85 9.93
C THR A 143 -21.53 4.09 9.89
N ASN A 144 -21.09 5.17 10.53
CA ASN A 144 -21.83 6.45 10.55
C ASN A 144 -21.64 7.30 9.28
N HIS A 145 -20.66 6.97 8.44
CA HIS A 145 -20.27 7.77 7.27
C HIS A 145 -20.32 6.98 5.96
N SER A 146 -20.93 5.79 5.96
CA SER A 146 -21.06 4.95 4.76
C SER A 146 -22.47 4.39 4.65
N THR A 147 -23.01 4.34 3.44
CA THR A 147 -24.29 3.69 3.16
C THR A 147 -24.17 2.16 3.22
N HIS A 148 -23.06 1.63 2.70
CA HIS A 148 -22.75 0.19 2.72
C HIS A 148 -21.32 -0.07 3.17
N THR A 149 -21.09 -1.24 3.76
CA THR A 149 -19.74 -1.72 4.10
C THR A 149 -19.57 -3.14 3.57
N THR A 150 -18.42 -3.39 2.93
CA THR A 150 -18.10 -4.68 2.32
C THR A 150 -16.72 -5.13 2.76
N ASN A 151 -16.63 -6.29 3.39
CA ASN A 151 -15.33 -6.94 3.63
C ASN A 151 -14.81 -7.51 2.31
N LEU A 152 -13.69 -6.99 1.83
CA LEU A 152 -13.13 -7.36 0.53
C LEU A 152 -11.74 -7.98 0.69
N THR A 153 -11.60 -9.22 0.22
CA THR A 153 -10.29 -9.84 0.01
C THR A 153 -9.83 -9.57 -1.41
N LEU A 154 -8.67 -8.90 -1.55
CA LEU A 154 -8.11 -8.60 -2.86
C LEU A 154 -7.61 -9.87 -3.57
N LYS A 155 -7.94 -10.01 -4.85
CA LYS A 155 -7.48 -11.13 -5.68
C LYS A 155 -5.96 -11.06 -5.86
N SER A 156 -5.27 -12.17 -5.61
CA SER A 156 -3.87 -12.31 -5.99
C SER A 156 -3.78 -12.52 -7.50
N SER A 157 -2.93 -11.76 -8.19
CA SER A 157 -2.61 -12.08 -9.59
C SER A 157 -1.93 -13.45 -9.66
N SER A 158 -2.37 -14.31 -10.59
CA SER A 158 -1.64 -15.54 -10.90
C SER A 158 -0.31 -15.14 -11.52
N ILE A 159 0.78 -15.39 -10.80
CA ILE A 159 2.13 -15.11 -11.26
C ILE A 159 2.87 -16.44 -11.28
N THR A 160 3.44 -16.77 -12.43
CA THR A 160 4.25 -17.98 -12.59
C THR A 160 5.47 -17.88 -11.67
N PRO A 161 5.66 -18.84 -10.75
CA PRO A 161 6.83 -18.85 -9.90
C PRO A 161 8.12 -19.02 -10.71
N ILE A 162 9.16 -18.28 -10.35
CA ILE A 162 10.48 -18.32 -10.98
C ILE A 162 11.53 -18.59 -9.91
N THR A 163 12.45 -19.50 -10.20
CA THR A 163 13.64 -19.74 -9.37
C THR A 163 14.59 -18.55 -9.52
N PHE A 164 14.97 -17.95 -8.39
CA PHE A 164 15.91 -16.81 -8.39
C PHE A 164 17.37 -17.27 -8.39
N LEU A 165 17.72 -18.20 -7.51
CA LEU A 165 19.02 -18.89 -7.45
C LEU A 165 18.77 -20.40 -7.42
N GLU A 166 19.65 -21.16 -8.05
CA GLU A 166 19.65 -22.63 -8.00
C GLU A 166 20.03 -23.16 -6.60
N THR A 167 20.74 -22.36 -5.80
CA THR A 167 21.11 -22.67 -4.42
C THR A 167 20.09 -22.12 -3.43
N PRO A 168 19.94 -22.72 -2.23
CA PRO A 168 19.10 -22.17 -1.17
C PRO A 168 19.41 -20.71 -0.84
N TYR A 169 18.36 -19.90 -0.65
CA TYR A 169 18.47 -18.49 -0.30
C TYR A 169 17.31 -18.05 0.57
N VAL A 170 17.53 -17.00 1.35
CA VAL A 170 16.47 -16.26 2.02
C VAL A 170 16.23 -14.94 1.33
N MET A 171 14.98 -14.48 1.36
CA MET A 171 14.57 -13.21 0.77
C MET A 171 14.38 -12.16 1.86
N VAL A 172 14.84 -10.95 1.60
CA VAL A 172 14.40 -9.73 2.29
C VAL A 172 13.63 -8.90 1.28
N VAL A 173 12.38 -8.55 1.59
CA VAL A 173 11.52 -7.77 0.68
C VAL A 173 10.97 -6.56 1.40
N HIS A 174 11.45 -5.38 1.04
CA HIS A 174 10.97 -4.14 1.63
C HIS A 174 11.27 -2.92 0.74
N SER A 175 10.27 -2.06 0.55
CA SER A 175 10.39 -0.82 -0.22
C SER A 175 10.28 0.44 0.66
N GLY A 176 10.37 0.31 1.98
CA GLY A 176 10.37 1.44 2.91
C GLY A 176 11.74 2.08 3.05
N GLY A 177 11.95 2.81 4.15
CA GLY A 177 13.17 3.59 4.35
C GLY A 177 14.42 2.71 4.47
N GLN A 178 15.60 3.27 4.17
CA GLN A 178 16.88 2.55 4.25
C GLN A 178 17.09 1.90 5.63
N ALA A 179 16.76 2.61 6.72
CA ALA A 179 16.88 2.10 8.08
C ALA A 179 16.05 0.82 8.31
N ASP A 180 14.81 0.78 7.81
CA ASP A 180 13.97 -0.41 7.93
C ASP A 180 14.56 -1.59 7.14
N VAL A 181 15.01 -1.34 5.90
CA VAL A 181 15.63 -2.38 5.06
C VAL A 181 16.86 -2.97 5.74
N LEU A 182 17.74 -2.10 6.25
CA LEU A 182 18.94 -2.51 6.98
C LEU A 182 18.61 -3.30 8.24
N HIS A 183 17.56 -2.92 8.97
CA HIS A 183 17.09 -3.66 10.15
C HIS A 183 16.64 -5.07 9.76
N ILE A 184 15.85 -5.22 8.69
CA ILE A 184 15.39 -6.54 8.24
C ILE A 184 16.58 -7.41 7.80
N ILE A 185 17.55 -6.84 7.08
CA ILE A 185 18.79 -7.53 6.68
C ILE A 185 19.60 -7.97 7.91
N ALA A 186 19.73 -7.11 8.92
CA ALA A 186 20.43 -7.45 10.16
C ALA A 186 19.76 -8.64 10.86
N ARG A 187 18.42 -8.69 10.89
CA ARG A 187 17.68 -9.82 11.42
C ARG A 187 17.95 -11.11 10.64
N ALA A 188 17.85 -11.08 9.31
CA ALA A 188 18.13 -12.24 8.47
C ALA A 188 19.58 -12.74 8.65
N ASN A 189 20.56 -11.84 8.72
CA ASN A 189 21.95 -12.20 9.00
C ASN A 189 22.12 -12.86 10.38
N THR A 190 21.35 -12.41 11.38
CA THR A 190 21.41 -12.98 12.73
C THR A 190 20.89 -14.41 12.74
N ASP A 191 19.74 -14.64 12.11
CA ASP A 191 19.10 -15.97 12.06
C ASP A 191 19.97 -16.99 11.29
N TYR A 192 20.81 -16.53 10.35
CA TYR A 192 21.66 -17.38 9.51
C TYR A 192 23.17 -17.20 9.73
N LYS A 193 23.58 -16.66 10.88
CA LYS A 193 25.00 -16.33 11.16
C LYS A 193 25.94 -17.55 11.08
N SER A 194 25.44 -18.75 11.37
CA SER A 194 26.20 -20.01 11.33
C SER A 194 26.27 -20.65 9.94
N ASP A 195 25.42 -20.25 8.99
CA ASP A 195 25.40 -20.79 7.64
C ASP A 195 26.11 -19.83 6.67
N GLN A 196 27.39 -20.09 6.43
CA GLN A 196 28.22 -19.26 5.55
C GLN A 196 27.84 -19.38 4.05
N ASN A 197 27.09 -20.41 3.67
CA ASN A 197 26.66 -20.63 2.30
C ASN A 197 25.32 -19.97 2.00
N MET A 198 24.52 -19.68 3.02
CA MET A 198 23.23 -19.03 2.87
C MET A 198 23.35 -17.64 2.23
N LYS A 199 22.66 -17.44 1.11
CA LYS A 199 22.54 -16.14 0.46
C LYS A 199 21.31 -15.39 0.97
N ILE A 200 21.49 -14.10 1.27
CA ILE A 200 20.41 -13.18 1.58
C ILE A 200 20.17 -12.31 0.35
N VAL A 201 19.05 -12.54 -0.33
CA VAL A 201 18.66 -11.79 -1.52
C VAL A 201 17.71 -10.67 -1.11
N VAL A 202 18.11 -9.43 -1.31
CA VAL A 202 17.37 -8.23 -0.89
C VAL A 202 16.69 -7.61 -2.09
N PHE A 203 15.37 -7.53 -2.07
CA PHE A 203 14.56 -6.80 -3.05
C PHE A 203 14.08 -5.49 -2.42
N THR A 204 14.58 -4.36 -2.94
CA THR A 204 14.33 -3.03 -2.39
C THR A 204 14.12 -1.98 -3.48
N GLN A 205 13.62 -0.81 -3.09
CA GLN A 205 13.49 0.39 -3.94
C GLN A 205 14.34 1.56 -3.41
N VAL A 206 15.09 1.34 -2.33
CA VAL A 206 15.96 2.35 -1.74
C VAL A 206 17.42 1.96 -1.90
N ASP A 207 18.23 2.98 -2.11
CA ASP A 207 19.67 2.86 -2.25
C ASP A 207 20.28 2.48 -0.89
N ILE A 208 20.81 1.27 -0.82
CA ILE A 208 21.55 0.78 0.34
C ILE A 208 22.90 0.25 -0.11
N GLN A 209 23.93 0.46 0.71
CA GLN A 209 25.27 -0.06 0.47
C GLN A 209 25.65 -0.98 1.63
N LEU A 210 25.98 -2.23 1.32
CA LEU A 210 26.46 -3.21 2.29
C LEU A 210 27.68 -3.93 1.72
N LYS A 211 28.70 -4.14 2.56
CA LYS A 211 29.95 -4.83 2.20
C LYS A 211 29.91 -6.34 2.46
N GLN A 212 28.77 -6.87 2.90
CA GLN A 212 28.63 -8.27 3.28
C GLN A 212 28.55 -9.17 2.03
N LYS A 213 29.47 -10.13 1.89
CA LYS A 213 29.59 -11.00 0.69
C LYS A 213 28.40 -11.95 0.47
N ASN A 214 27.66 -12.26 1.53
CA ASN A 214 26.49 -13.15 1.48
C ASN A 214 25.17 -12.40 1.15
N VAL A 215 25.22 -11.06 1.06
CA VAL A 215 24.05 -10.23 0.76
C VAL A 215 24.09 -9.81 -0.70
N ILE A 216 23.02 -10.08 -1.43
CA ILE A 216 22.87 -9.70 -2.85
C ILE A 216 21.70 -8.72 -2.95
N ILE A 217 21.97 -7.49 -3.38
CA ILE A 217 20.98 -6.41 -3.41
C ILE A 217 20.45 -6.25 -4.84
N TYR A 218 19.13 -6.33 -4.98
CA TYR A 218 18.40 -6.06 -6.22
C TYR A 218 17.46 -4.88 -6.00
N LYS A 219 17.79 -3.77 -6.67
CA LYS A 219 16.94 -2.60 -6.74
C LYS A 219 15.94 -2.75 -7.88
N ASP A 220 14.80 -2.08 -7.72
CA ASP A 220 13.86 -1.80 -8.80
C ASP A 220 13.28 -3.05 -9.50
N ARG A 221 13.14 -4.14 -8.72
CA ARG A 221 12.49 -5.37 -9.16
C ARG A 221 11.05 -5.42 -8.66
N PHE A 222 10.11 -5.43 -9.60
CA PHE A 222 8.68 -5.55 -9.33
C PHE A 222 7.98 -6.32 -10.47
N PRO A 223 7.05 -7.26 -10.17
CA PRO A 223 6.68 -7.77 -8.86
C PRO A 223 7.73 -8.74 -8.27
N VAL A 224 7.85 -8.76 -6.93
CA VAL A 224 8.78 -9.68 -6.23
C VAL A 224 8.13 -11.03 -5.93
N SER A 225 6.80 -11.10 -5.94
CA SER A 225 6.03 -12.28 -5.55
C SER A 225 6.28 -13.53 -6.39
N GLN A 226 6.81 -13.38 -7.61
CA GLN A 226 7.26 -14.49 -8.46
C GLN A 226 8.34 -15.35 -7.81
N TYR A 227 9.14 -14.81 -6.88
CA TYR A 227 10.26 -15.53 -6.26
C TYR A 227 9.88 -16.21 -4.93
N TYR A 228 8.71 -15.89 -4.35
CA TYR A 228 8.35 -16.37 -3.01
C TYR A 228 8.32 -17.89 -2.88
N LYS A 229 7.92 -18.62 -3.93
CA LYS A 229 7.80 -20.09 -3.88
C LYS A 229 9.14 -20.76 -3.54
N HIS A 230 10.24 -20.28 -4.09
CA HIS A 230 11.54 -20.95 -4.03
C HIS A 230 12.44 -20.49 -2.87
N ALA A 231 12.08 -19.41 -2.18
CA ALA A 231 12.84 -18.95 -1.02
C ALA A 231 12.68 -19.87 0.20
N THR A 232 13.76 -20.05 0.96
CA THR A 232 13.78 -20.81 2.22
C THR A 232 13.02 -20.08 3.32
N LYS A 233 13.27 -18.78 3.47
CA LYS A 233 12.55 -17.84 4.35
C LYS A 233 12.36 -16.51 3.64
N ILE A 234 11.33 -15.78 4.02
CA ILE A 234 10.95 -14.49 3.45
C ILE A 234 10.80 -13.51 4.60
N TYR A 235 11.65 -12.51 4.65
CA TYR A 235 11.67 -11.46 5.66
C TYR A 235 11.05 -10.19 5.11
N THR A 236 10.03 -9.66 5.77
CA THR A 236 9.38 -8.41 5.36
C THR A 236 9.04 -7.53 6.56
N ALA A 237 8.77 -6.25 6.29
CA ALA A 237 7.96 -5.44 7.18
C ALA A 237 6.51 -5.96 7.25
N ALA A 238 5.70 -5.48 8.20
CA ALA A 238 4.29 -5.86 8.28
C ALA A 238 3.38 -4.92 7.47
N GLY A 239 3.78 -4.52 6.27
CA GLY A 239 2.92 -3.75 5.38
C GLY A 239 1.78 -4.60 4.82
N PHE A 240 0.61 -3.98 4.54
CA PHE A 240 -0.58 -4.69 4.07
C PHE A 240 -0.32 -5.64 2.90
N ASN A 241 0.37 -5.19 1.85
CA ASN A 241 0.61 -6.02 0.67
C ASN A 241 1.42 -7.28 1.02
N SER A 242 2.47 -7.14 1.82
CA SER A 242 3.33 -8.27 2.21
C SER A 242 2.56 -9.29 3.04
N ILE A 243 1.79 -8.83 4.04
CA ILE A 243 0.95 -9.73 4.85
C ILE A 243 -0.06 -10.47 3.99
N GLN A 244 -0.76 -9.78 3.08
CA GLN A 244 -1.77 -10.42 2.22
C GLN A 244 -1.16 -11.39 1.20
N GLU A 245 -0.06 -11.02 0.54
CA GLU A 245 0.59 -11.86 -0.47
C GLU A 245 1.25 -13.11 0.11
N LEU A 246 1.77 -13.02 1.33
CA LEU A 246 2.54 -14.09 1.97
C LEU A 246 1.70 -15.00 2.87
N LYS A 247 0.37 -14.83 2.92
CA LYS A 247 -0.55 -15.74 3.64
C LYS A 247 -0.29 -17.22 3.33
N LYS A 248 -0.06 -17.55 2.05
CA LYS A 248 0.23 -18.92 1.58
C LYS A 248 1.61 -19.45 1.99
N TYR A 249 2.49 -18.56 2.44
CA TYR A 249 3.88 -18.84 2.79
C TYR A 249 4.16 -18.56 4.27
N ILE A 250 3.13 -18.60 5.12
CA ILE A 250 3.24 -18.17 6.51
C ILE A 250 4.29 -18.96 7.31
N ASN A 251 4.43 -20.26 7.03
CA ASN A 251 5.45 -21.14 7.63
C ASN A 251 6.90 -20.69 7.36
N LYS A 252 7.11 -19.88 6.32
CA LYS A 252 8.41 -19.33 5.97
C LYS A 252 8.46 -17.80 5.94
N HIS A 253 7.39 -17.13 6.38
CA HIS A 253 7.34 -15.68 6.48
C HIS A 253 7.82 -15.24 7.86
N VAL A 254 8.89 -14.45 7.90
CA VAL A 254 9.36 -13.76 9.10
C VAL A 254 8.92 -12.30 9.00
N ILE A 255 8.03 -11.89 9.88
CA ILE A 255 7.45 -10.55 9.88
C ILE A 255 8.13 -9.68 10.93
N ILE A 256 8.62 -8.52 10.51
CA ILE A 256 9.28 -7.53 11.38
C ILE A 256 8.45 -6.23 11.34
N PRO A 257 7.50 -6.02 12.25
CA PRO A 257 6.71 -4.79 12.28
C PRO A 257 7.57 -3.58 12.67
N PHE A 258 7.26 -2.43 12.08
CA PHE A 258 7.92 -1.15 12.36
C PHE A 258 6.93 -0.12 12.88
N GLU A 259 7.40 0.78 13.73
CA GLU A 259 6.62 1.94 14.14
C GLU A 259 6.53 2.93 12.97
N LYS A 260 5.29 3.19 12.52
CA LYS A 260 4.98 4.19 11.48
C LYS A 260 3.96 5.18 12.01
N LEU A 261 3.97 6.37 11.42
CA LEU A 261 3.08 7.47 11.83
C LEU A 261 1.60 7.09 11.75
N TYR A 262 1.17 6.51 10.62
CA TYR A 262 -0.24 6.19 10.36
C TYR A 262 -0.51 4.69 10.16
N ASP A 263 0.47 3.91 9.74
CA ASP A 263 0.31 2.46 9.53
C ASP A 263 0.66 1.68 10.80
N ASP A 264 -0.31 1.13 11.52
CA ASP A 264 -0.02 0.27 12.67
C ASP A 264 0.32 -1.15 12.23
N GLN A 265 1.62 -1.38 12.05
CA GLN A 265 2.16 -2.68 11.67
C GLN A 265 2.07 -3.71 12.79
N PHE A 266 2.16 -3.30 14.05
CA PHE A 266 2.06 -4.21 15.19
C PHE A 266 0.63 -4.71 15.35
N PHE A 267 -0.36 -3.81 15.28
CA PHE A 267 -1.78 -4.15 15.28
C PHE A 267 -2.13 -5.11 14.15
N ARG A 268 -1.59 -4.87 12.94
CA ARG A 268 -1.81 -5.79 11.82
C ARG A 268 -1.31 -7.19 12.12
N VAL A 269 -0.09 -7.33 12.64
CA VAL A 269 0.49 -8.65 12.94
C VAL A 269 -0.33 -9.40 13.98
N SER A 270 -0.73 -8.74 15.07
CA SER A 270 -1.52 -9.38 16.13
C SER A 270 -2.93 -9.77 15.72
N ASN A 271 -3.39 -9.35 14.53
CA ASN A 271 -4.75 -9.59 14.04
C ASN A 271 -4.81 -10.22 12.64
N SER A 272 -3.67 -10.58 12.04
CA SER A 272 -3.59 -11.19 10.69
C SER A 272 -3.02 -12.61 10.70
N LEU A 273 -2.51 -13.05 11.85
CA LEU A 273 -1.98 -14.39 12.13
C LEU A 273 -2.96 -15.15 13.00
#